data_AF-A0A7W6BS66-F1
#
_entry.id   AF-A0A7W6BS66-F1
#
_cell.length_a   1.000
_cell.length_b   1.000
_cell.length_c   1.000
_cell.angle_alpha   90.00
_cell.angle_beta   90.00
_cell.angle_gamma   90.00
#
_symmetry.space_group_name_H-M   'P 1'
#
loop_
_entity.id
_entity.type
_entity.pdbx_description
1 polymer ?
#
loop_
_entity_poly.entity_id
_entity_poly.type
_entity_poly.pdbx_seq_one_letter_code
_entity_poly.pdbx_strand_id
1 'polypeptide(L)' 'MAVNPDTTARKLVSLPHEMVKAIQDFRFENRIASESEAIRQLIQKGLNSGRK' A
#
# COMPACT_ATOMS: atom_id res chain seq x y z
N MET A 1 -1.15 -11.86 4.53
CA MET A 1 -0.87 -11.58 5.95
C MET A 1 -2.18 -11.68 6.72
N ALA A 2 -2.25 -12.50 7.77
CA ALA A 2 -3.42 -12.53 8.65
C ALA A 2 -3.44 -11.24 9.49
N VAL A 3 -4.62 -10.64 9.68
CA VAL A 3 -4.78 -9.44 10.50
C VAL A 3 -4.62 -9.84 11.97
N ASN A 4 -3.63 -9.28 12.66
CA ASN A 4 -3.42 -9.49 14.09
C ASN A 4 -3.53 -8.13 14.80
N PRO A 5 -4.47 -7.95 15.75
CA PRO A 5 -4.67 -6.67 16.43
C PRO A 5 -3.44 -6.18 17.23
N ASP A 6 -2.56 -7.08 17.68
CA ASP A 6 -1.35 -6.72 18.44
C ASP A 6 -0.22 -6.21 17.53
N THR A 7 -0.25 -6.54 16.23
CA THR A 7 0.84 -6.21 15.28
C THR A 7 0.36 -5.41 14.08
N THR A 8 -0.94 -5.17 13.94
CA THR A 8 -1.53 -4.44 12.80
C THR A 8 -2.55 -3.41 13.27
N ALA A 9 -2.46 -2.21 12.71
CA ALA A 9 -3.42 -1.12 12.94
C ALA A 9 -4.15 -0.79 11.63
N ARG A 10 -5.45 -0.48 11.73
CA ARG A 10 -6.23 0.03 10.59
C ARG A 10 -6.08 1.54 10.48
N LYS A 11 -5.89 2.02 9.25
CA LYS A 11 -5.88 3.45 8.91
C LYS A 11 -6.83 3.68 7.75
N LEU A 12 -7.62 4.75 7.85
CA LEU A 12 -8.53 5.21 6.81
C LEU A 12 -8.06 6.59 6.37
N VAL A 13 -7.88 6.74 5.06
CA VAL A 13 -7.40 7.98 4.44
C VAL A 13 -8.18 8.20 3.15
N SER A 14 -8.49 9.46 2.86
CA SER A 14 -9.04 9.85 1.57
C SER A 14 -7.88 10.15 0.63
N LEU A 15 -7.90 9.54 -0.56
CA LEU A 15 -6.87 9.73 -1.59
C LEU A 15 -7.51 10.31 -2.86
N PRO A 16 -6.80 11.13 -3.63
CA PRO A 16 -7.24 11.55 -4.96
C PRO A 16 -7.49 10.34 -5.87
N HIS A 17 -8.49 10.43 -6.76
CA HIS A 17 -8.82 9.34 -7.69
C HIS A 17 -7.62 8.87 -8.54
N GLU A 18 -6.78 9.80 -8.97
CA GLU A 18 -5.57 9.49 -9.75
C GLU A 18 -4.59 8.63 -8.95
N MET A 19 -4.47 8.87 -7.64
CA MET A 19 -3.60 8.07 -6.77
C MET A 19 -4.18 6.68 -6.55
N VAL A 20 -5.50 6.55 -6.37
CA VAL A 20 -6.17 5.26 -6.28
C VAL A 20 -5.95 4.44 -7.55
N LYS A 21 -6.08 5.07 -8.73
CA LYS A 21 -5.78 4.43 -10.01
C LYS A 21 -4.32 3.98 -10.11
N ALA A 22 -3.37 4.84 -9.74
CA ALA A 22 -1.95 4.48 -9.75
C ALA A 22 -1.62 3.30 -8.82
N ILE A 23 -2.27 3.21 -7.65
CA ILE A 23 -2.14 2.07 -6.74
C ILE A 23 -2.67 0.78 -7.39
N GLN A 24 -3.80 0.88 -8.09
CA GLN A 24 -4.42 -0.24 -8.81
C GLN A 24 -3.55 -0.72 -9.98
N ASP A 25 -3.01 0.20 -10.77
CA ASP A 25 -2.10 -0.11 -11.88
C ASP A 25 -0.84 -0.82 -11.35
N PHE A 26 -0.20 -0.25 -10.30
CA PHE A 26 0.94 -0.88 -9.63
C PHE A 26 0.64 -2.29 -9.14
N ARG A 27 -0.55 -2.52 -8.57
CA ARG A 27 -0.98 -3.85 -8.10
C ARG A 27 -1.01 -4.86 -9.25
N PHE A 28 -1.62 -4.50 -10.39
CA PHE A 28 -1.75 -5.42 -11.52
C PHE A 28 -0.42 -5.69 -12.21
N GLU A 29 0.40 -4.66 -12.43
CA GLU A 29 1.74 -4.79 -13.02
C GLU A 29 2.63 -5.73 -12.20
N ASN A 30 2.57 -5.64 -10.88
CA ASN A 30 3.37 -6.45 -9.97
C ASN A 30 2.68 -7.75 -9.52
N ARG A 31 1.51 -8.08 -10.11
CA ARG A 31 0.71 -9.29 -9.81
C ARG A 31 0.42 -9.46 -8.31
N ILE A 32 0.14 -8.35 -7.62
CA ILE A 32 -0.11 -8.34 -6.19
C ILE A 32 -1.57 -8.72 -5.90
N ALA A 33 -1.75 -9.71 -5.03
CA ALA A 33 -3.06 -10.30 -4.77
C ALA A 33 -4.10 -9.31 -4.22
N SER A 34 -3.69 -8.35 -3.40
CA SER A 34 -4.60 -7.38 -2.75
C SER A 34 -4.12 -5.94 -2.85
N GLU A 35 -5.05 -5.02 -2.93
CA GLU A 35 -4.76 -3.58 -2.92
C GLU A 35 -4.07 -3.14 -1.62
N SER A 36 -4.51 -3.66 -0.47
CA SER A 36 -3.86 -3.38 0.82
C SER A 36 -2.38 -3.79 0.84
N GLU A 37 -2.01 -4.86 0.12
CA GLU A 37 -0.61 -5.27 0.00
C GLU A 37 0.17 -4.34 -0.94
N ALA A 38 -0.43 -3.92 -2.05
CA ALA A 38 0.15 -2.93 -2.95
C ALA A 38 0.44 -1.61 -2.21
N ILE A 39 -0.52 -1.12 -1.42
CA ILE A 39 -0.38 0.08 -0.57
C ILE A 39 0.79 -0.08 0.41
N ARG A 40 0.89 -1.21 1.13
CA ARG A 40 2.00 -1.46 2.06
C ARG A 40 3.35 -1.41 1.36
N GLN A 41 3.49 -2.06 0.20
CA GLN A 41 4.74 -2.06 -0.56
C GLN A 41 5.12 -0.67 -1.05
N LEU A 42 4.15 0.11 -1.56
CA LEU A 42 4.39 1.49 -1.99
C LEU A 42 4.85 2.39 -0.83
N ILE A 43 4.18 2.29 0.33
CA ILE A 43 4.59 3.02 1.54
C ILE A 43 6.01 2.61 1.96
N GLN A 44 6.31 1.32 2.00
CA GLN A 44 7.65 0.84 2.40
C GLN A 44 8.74 1.33 1.44
N LYS A 45 8.48 1.31 0.13
CA LYS A 45 9.40 1.85 -0.89
C LYS A 45 9.64 3.35 -0.69
N GLY A 46 8.59 4.13 -0.43
CA GLY A 46 8.71 5.56 -0.15
C GLY A 46 9.51 5.86 1.13
N LEU A 47 9.21 5.15 2.22
CA LEU A 47 9.91 5.32 3.51
C LEU A 47 11.39 4.92 3.42
N ASN A 48 11.72 3.87 2.66
CA ASN A 48 13.11 3.46 2.45
C ASN A 48 13.87 4.45 1.57
N SER A 49 13.21 5.08 0.59
CA SER A 49 13.83 6.06 -0.30
C SER A 49 14.15 7.39 0.41
N GLY A 50 13.38 7.74 1.43
CA GLY A 50 13.57 8.97 2.23
C GLY A 50 14.60 8.86 3.35
N ARG A 51 15.08 7.64 3.67
CA ARG A 51 16.20 7.44 4.60
C ARG A 51 17.52 7.49 3.83
N LYS A 52 18.06 8.70 3.67
CA LYS A 52 19.47 8.94 3.33
C LYS A 52 20.19 9.51 4.53
#